data_AF-A0A7C6IR64-F1
#
_entry.id   AF-A0A7C6IR64-F1
#
_cell.length_a   1.000
_cell.length_b   1.000
_cell.length_c   1.000
_cell.angle_alpha   90.00
_cell.angle_beta   90.00
_cell.angle_gamma   90.00
#
_symmetry.space_group_name_H-M   'P 1'
#
loop_
_entity.id
_entity.type
_entity.pdbx_description
1 polymer ?
#
loop_
_entity_poly.entity_id
_entity_poly.type
_entity_poly.pdbx_seq_one_letter_code
_entity_poly.pdbx_strand_id
1 'polypeptide(L)'
;MAKTWYPVIDYQQCIECGTCIKKCIHGVYDKAKAPTPVVVSPGSCIDYCHGCGNICPQGAITYAGDDTGWTPPKGKGMTVQLPERCCRSDIADATVATTAAAADKQLTIDFLYLDLNTCQRCIATASILDEAVKEMEGVLHTLGYKIIVNKINIVSRQMAEKYRFVSSPTIRINGRDICTEVKENACGDCGDLCGSDVDCRVFVYEGREYEQPPKAMIIDGILKAIYSPQSLSEMPTAQAQGLPKNLETFFEGRQGNCCEDMCSCSLTQHMDGSSKR
;
A
#
# COMPACT_ATOMS: atom_id res chain seq x y z
N MET A 1 -1.56 -27.81 16.12
CA MET A 1 -3.00 -28.05 15.90
C MET A 1 -3.69 -26.80 16.33
N ALA A 2 -4.40 -26.17 15.41
CA ALA A 2 -4.99 -24.88 15.62
C ALA A 2 -6.31 -24.98 16.37
N LYS A 3 -6.51 -24.17 17.40
CA LYS A 3 -7.86 -24.03 18.00
C LYS A 3 -8.75 -23.05 17.25
N THR A 4 -8.14 -22.16 16.46
CA THR A 4 -8.82 -21.02 15.81
C THR A 4 -8.64 -20.96 14.30
N TRP A 5 -7.85 -21.87 13.71
CA TRP A 5 -7.59 -21.92 12.26
C TRP A 5 -8.24 -23.13 11.62
N TYR A 6 -9.18 -22.92 10.70
CA TYR A 6 -9.82 -24.00 9.93
C TYR A 6 -10.43 -23.48 8.61
N PRO A 7 -10.55 -24.34 7.58
CA PRO A 7 -11.13 -23.94 6.30
C PRO A 7 -12.65 -23.74 6.41
N VAL A 8 -13.13 -22.64 5.84
CA VAL A 8 -14.54 -22.30 5.64
C VAL A 8 -14.83 -22.37 4.16
N ILE A 9 -15.84 -23.15 3.77
CA ILE A 9 -16.13 -23.44 2.36
C ILE A 9 -17.40 -22.72 1.95
N ASP A 10 -17.32 -21.97 0.85
CA ASP A 10 -18.48 -21.42 0.17
C ASP A 10 -19.07 -22.49 -0.77
N TYR A 11 -20.17 -23.12 -0.34
CA TYR A 11 -20.86 -24.14 -1.12
C TYR A 11 -21.54 -23.59 -2.38
N GLN A 12 -21.78 -22.28 -2.50
CA GLN A 12 -22.33 -21.69 -3.73
C GLN A 12 -21.29 -21.60 -4.84
N GLN A 13 -20.03 -21.42 -4.48
CA GLN A 13 -18.90 -21.38 -5.42
C GLN A 13 -18.25 -22.76 -5.60
N CYS A 14 -18.56 -23.72 -4.73
CA CYS A 14 -17.97 -25.05 -4.79
C CYS A 14 -18.60 -25.88 -5.90
N ILE A 15 -17.80 -26.23 -6.92
CA ILE A 15 -18.20 -27.19 -7.97
C ILE A 15 -18.02 -28.66 -7.55
N GLU A 16 -17.91 -28.93 -6.24
CA GLU A 16 -17.77 -30.28 -5.67
C GLU A 16 -16.69 -31.15 -6.34
N CYS A 17 -15.55 -30.56 -6.70
CA CYS A 17 -14.48 -31.26 -7.41
C CYS A 17 -13.66 -32.23 -6.54
N GLY A 18 -13.79 -32.18 -5.21
CA GLY A 18 -13.08 -33.04 -4.25
C GLY A 18 -11.56 -32.84 -4.13
N THR A 19 -10.97 -31.85 -4.81
CA THR A 19 -9.52 -31.60 -4.83
C THR A 19 -8.96 -31.25 -3.45
N CYS A 20 -9.69 -30.50 -2.64
CA CYS A 20 -9.31 -30.14 -1.27
C CYS A 20 -9.25 -31.36 -0.34
N ILE A 21 -10.19 -32.31 -0.47
CA ILE A 21 -10.24 -33.56 0.31
C ILE A 21 -9.01 -34.41 0.00
N LYS A 22 -8.65 -34.54 -1.29
CA LYS A 22 -7.48 -35.33 -1.73
C LYS A 22 -6.15 -34.74 -1.23
N LYS A 23 -6.06 -33.43 -1.08
CA LYS A 23 -4.83 -32.75 -0.60
C LYS A 23 -4.65 -32.85 0.91
N CYS A 24 -5.73 -32.81 1.69
CA CYS A 24 -5.64 -32.70 3.13
C CYS A 24 -5.35 -34.08 3.77
N ILE A 25 -4.12 -34.28 4.22
CA ILE A 25 -3.71 -35.51 4.93
C ILE A 25 -4.08 -35.52 6.42
N HIS A 26 -4.46 -34.35 6.97
CA HIS A 26 -4.70 -34.18 8.41
C HIS A 26 -6.12 -34.56 8.86
N GLY A 27 -6.94 -35.15 7.99
CA GLY A 27 -8.27 -35.64 8.35
C GLY A 27 -9.28 -34.53 8.71
N VAL A 28 -9.08 -33.32 8.18
CA VAL A 28 -10.01 -32.18 8.38
C VAL A 28 -11.35 -32.43 7.69
N TYR A 29 -11.33 -33.10 6.53
CA TYR A 29 -12.50 -33.38 5.70
C TYR A 29 -13.03 -34.82 5.88
N ASP A 30 -14.34 -34.98 5.75
CA ASP A 30 -15.01 -36.28 5.71
C ASP A 30 -14.75 -36.97 4.37
N LYS A 31 -14.07 -38.11 4.40
CA LYS A 31 -13.79 -38.90 3.20
C LYS A 31 -15.03 -39.66 2.70
N ALA A 32 -16.01 -39.93 3.57
CA ALA A 32 -17.23 -40.64 3.19
C ALA A 32 -18.19 -39.77 2.37
N LYS A 33 -18.09 -38.44 2.50
CA LYS A 33 -18.90 -37.47 1.76
C LYS A 33 -18.23 -36.91 0.51
N ALA A 34 -17.06 -37.44 0.15
CA ALA A 34 -16.38 -37.05 -1.08
C ALA A 34 -17.28 -37.34 -2.30
N PRO A 35 -17.36 -36.41 -3.28
CA PRO A 35 -16.44 -35.30 -3.51
C PRO A 35 -16.86 -33.96 -2.86
N THR A 36 -17.98 -33.92 -2.15
CA THR A 36 -18.46 -32.73 -1.43
C THR A 36 -17.60 -32.48 -0.17
N PRO A 37 -16.93 -31.32 -0.06
CA PRO A 37 -16.02 -31.07 1.05
C PRO A 37 -16.80 -30.70 2.32
N VAL A 38 -16.88 -31.66 3.25
CA VAL A 38 -17.49 -31.46 4.58
C VAL A 38 -16.40 -31.48 5.64
N VAL A 39 -16.27 -30.41 6.42
CA VAL A 39 -15.29 -30.31 7.51
C VAL A 39 -15.83 -31.00 8.75
N VAL A 40 -15.16 -32.06 9.21
CA VAL A 40 -15.57 -32.84 10.41
C VAL A 40 -14.63 -32.62 11.59
N SER A 41 -13.37 -32.28 11.32
CA SER A 41 -12.35 -32.08 12.36
C SER A 41 -11.63 -30.74 12.15
N PRO A 42 -12.28 -29.59 12.46
CA PRO A 42 -11.68 -28.27 12.29
C PRO A 42 -10.33 -28.12 12.98
N GLY A 43 -10.19 -28.64 14.21
CA GLY A 43 -8.96 -28.53 15.00
C GLY A 43 -7.77 -29.35 14.49
N SER A 44 -7.98 -30.24 13.52
CA SER A 44 -6.89 -30.97 12.86
C SER A 44 -6.19 -30.14 11.78
N CYS A 45 -6.68 -28.93 11.49
CA CYS A 45 -5.97 -28.02 10.61
C CYS A 45 -4.66 -27.54 11.26
N ILE A 46 -3.63 -27.42 10.43
CA ILE A 46 -2.35 -26.81 10.84
C ILE A 46 -2.50 -25.30 10.73
N ASP A 47 -2.07 -24.58 11.77
CA ASP A 47 -2.02 -23.12 11.79
C ASP A 47 -1.29 -22.59 10.55
N TYR A 48 -1.83 -21.53 9.92
CA TYR A 48 -1.25 -20.89 8.74
C TYR A 48 -1.19 -21.76 7.46
N CYS A 49 -1.89 -22.90 7.41
CA CYS A 49 -1.91 -23.77 6.24
C CYS A 49 -3.02 -23.40 5.25
N HIS A 50 -2.64 -22.86 4.08
CA HIS A 50 -3.56 -22.53 2.97
C HIS A 50 -3.66 -23.60 1.87
N GLY A 51 -3.20 -24.82 2.16
CA GLY A 51 -2.96 -25.85 1.14
C GLY A 51 -4.20 -26.27 0.33
N CYS A 52 -5.38 -26.33 0.94
CA CYS A 52 -6.62 -26.67 0.24
C CYS A 52 -7.22 -25.47 -0.51
N GLY A 53 -7.05 -24.24 0.01
CA GLY A 53 -7.47 -23.02 -0.67
C GLY A 53 -6.66 -22.71 -1.93
N ASN A 54 -5.33 -22.90 -1.89
CA ASN A 54 -4.43 -22.64 -3.03
C ASN A 54 -4.73 -23.49 -4.28
N ILE A 55 -5.26 -24.69 -4.08
CA ILE A 55 -5.56 -25.64 -5.17
C ILE A 55 -7.02 -25.61 -5.60
N CYS A 56 -7.88 -24.86 -4.89
CA CYS A 56 -9.31 -24.81 -5.22
C CYS A 56 -9.49 -24.07 -6.55
N PRO A 57 -10.08 -24.71 -7.59
CA PRO A 57 -10.21 -24.10 -8.91
C PRO A 57 -11.15 -22.91 -8.91
N GLN A 58 -12.11 -22.87 -7.98
CA GLN A 58 -13.09 -21.79 -7.83
C GLN A 58 -12.71 -20.79 -6.74
N GLY A 59 -11.61 -21.04 -5.99
CA GLY A 59 -11.25 -20.24 -4.82
C GLY A 59 -12.31 -20.20 -3.71
N ALA A 60 -13.19 -21.21 -3.65
CA ALA A 60 -14.33 -21.28 -2.73
C ALA A 60 -13.97 -21.60 -1.26
N ILE A 61 -12.70 -21.44 -0.85
CA ILE A 61 -12.22 -21.83 0.49
C ILE A 61 -11.50 -20.64 1.11
N THR A 62 -12.00 -20.16 2.23
CA THR A 62 -11.37 -19.18 3.12
C THR A 62 -10.99 -19.84 4.45
N TYR A 63 -10.35 -19.11 5.36
CA TYR A 63 -9.92 -19.64 6.66
C TYR A 63 -10.42 -18.75 7.79
N ALA A 64 -11.05 -19.36 8.80
CA ALA A 64 -11.37 -18.66 10.03
C ALA A 64 -10.07 -18.40 10.80
N GLY A 65 -9.92 -17.20 11.36
CA GLY A 65 -8.73 -16.81 12.13
C GLY A 65 -7.50 -16.44 11.30
N ASP A 66 -7.65 -16.20 10.00
CA ASP A 66 -6.53 -15.79 9.13
C ASP A 66 -6.18 -14.31 9.27
N ASP A 67 -4.98 -14.03 9.76
CA ASP A 67 -4.36 -12.70 9.90
C ASP A 67 -3.22 -12.46 8.89
N THR A 68 -2.95 -13.43 8.00
CA THR A 68 -1.84 -13.36 7.03
C THR A 68 -2.15 -12.52 5.80
N GLY A 69 -3.40 -12.08 5.64
CA GLY A 69 -3.86 -11.38 4.44
C GLY A 69 -3.94 -12.27 3.20
N TRP A 70 -3.87 -13.59 3.36
CA TRP A 70 -3.99 -14.53 2.25
C TRP A 70 -5.40 -14.51 1.66
N THR A 71 -5.47 -14.52 0.32
CA THR A 71 -6.72 -14.58 -0.42
C THR A 71 -6.68 -15.73 -1.43
N PRO A 72 -7.82 -16.40 -1.70
CA PRO A 72 -7.85 -17.52 -2.64
C PRO A 72 -7.35 -17.07 -4.03
N PRO A 73 -6.27 -17.68 -4.57
CA PRO A 73 -5.62 -17.21 -5.79
C PRO A 73 -6.49 -17.36 -7.04
N LYS A 74 -7.58 -18.12 -6.95
CA LYS A 74 -8.46 -18.49 -8.08
C LYS A 74 -9.94 -18.15 -7.83
N GLY A 75 -10.26 -17.40 -6.76
CA GLY A 75 -11.63 -17.03 -6.44
C GLY A 75 -12.07 -15.77 -7.16
N LYS A 76 -13.16 -15.83 -7.93
CA LYS A 76 -13.94 -14.62 -8.24
C LYS A 76 -14.63 -14.23 -6.93
N GLY A 77 -14.08 -13.23 -6.25
CA GLY A 77 -14.49 -12.86 -4.90
C GLY A 77 -16.00 -12.70 -4.75
N MET A 78 -16.55 -13.36 -3.73
CA MET A 78 -17.84 -12.98 -3.17
C MET A 78 -17.80 -13.25 -1.66
N THR A 79 -17.99 -12.19 -0.90
CA THR A 79 -18.18 -12.20 0.55
C THR A 79 -19.59 -12.71 0.85
N VAL A 80 -19.72 -13.80 1.60
CA VAL A 80 -21.01 -14.39 1.97
C VAL A 80 -21.68 -13.54 3.05
N GLN A 81 -22.83 -12.94 2.75
CA GLN A 81 -23.76 -12.39 3.75
C GLN A 81 -24.71 -13.50 4.23
N LEU A 82 -24.85 -13.66 5.55
CA LEU A 82 -25.90 -14.50 6.15
C LEU A 82 -27.28 -13.85 5.98
N PRO A 83 -28.34 -14.60 5.62
CA PRO A 83 -29.67 -14.03 5.46
C PRO A 83 -30.43 -13.96 6.79
N GLU A 84 -30.94 -12.77 7.11
CA GLU A 84 -31.93 -12.60 8.17
C GLU A 84 -33.35 -12.96 7.65
N ARG A 85 -33.87 -14.04 8.25
CA ARG A 85 -35.27 -14.32 8.62
C ARG A 85 -36.41 -14.07 7.62
N CYS A 86 -36.96 -15.22 7.20
CA CYS A 86 -38.31 -15.47 6.71
C CYS A 86 -39.39 -14.97 7.69
N CYS A 87 -40.22 -14.00 7.28
CA CYS A 87 -41.67 -13.93 7.53
C CYS A 87 -42.21 -12.52 7.20
N ARG A 88 -42.76 -12.32 5.99
CA ARG A 88 -44.05 -11.62 5.79
C ARG A 88 -44.53 -11.75 4.35
N SER A 89 -45.80 -12.13 4.25
CA SER A 89 -46.56 -12.38 3.04
C SER A 89 -46.96 -11.08 2.33
N ASP A 90 -47.00 -11.20 1.00
CA ASP A 90 -47.85 -10.49 0.03
C ASP A 90 -47.70 -8.95 -0.10
N ILE A 91 -47.21 -8.47 -1.26
CA ILE A 91 -48.00 -8.07 -2.45
C ILE A 91 -47.05 -7.51 -3.52
N ALA A 92 -47.45 -7.72 -4.78
CA ALA A 92 -46.74 -7.53 -6.03
C ALA A 92 -46.38 -6.09 -6.44
N ASP A 93 -45.33 -6.02 -7.25
CA ASP A 93 -45.30 -5.47 -8.62
C ASP A 93 -44.13 -4.51 -8.89
N ALA A 94 -43.65 -4.62 -10.11
CA ALA A 94 -42.44 -4.10 -10.69
C ALA A 94 -42.10 -2.65 -10.31
N THR A 95 -40.84 -2.42 -9.97
CA THR A 95 -39.92 -1.73 -10.88
C THR A 95 -38.50 -1.79 -10.32
N VAL A 96 -37.57 -2.11 -11.22
CA VAL A 96 -36.14 -2.09 -11.01
C VAL A 96 -35.73 -0.68 -10.63
N ALA A 97 -35.48 -0.46 -9.34
CA ALA A 97 -34.66 0.65 -8.87
C ALA A 97 -33.32 0.05 -8.45
N THR A 98 -32.39 0.03 -9.40
CA THR A 98 -30.98 -0.24 -9.19
C THR A 98 -30.46 0.72 -8.13
N THR A 99 -30.45 0.30 -6.87
CA THR A 99 -29.64 0.97 -5.85
C THR A 99 -28.20 0.80 -6.30
N ALA A 100 -27.60 1.91 -6.74
CA ALA A 100 -26.17 2.00 -7.01
C ALA A 100 -25.43 1.30 -5.87
N ALA A 101 -24.76 0.20 -6.20
CA ALA A 101 -23.85 -0.47 -5.29
C ALA A 101 -22.91 0.61 -4.74
N ALA A 102 -22.95 0.83 -3.43
CA ALA A 102 -22.01 1.70 -2.75
C ALA A 102 -20.63 1.11 -3.02
N ALA A 103 -19.90 1.69 -3.99
CA ALA A 103 -18.51 1.38 -4.19
C ALA A 103 -17.81 1.70 -2.87
N ASP A 104 -17.12 0.72 -2.28
CA ASP A 104 -16.28 0.95 -1.11
C ASP A 104 -15.41 2.17 -1.39
N LYS A 105 -15.59 3.23 -0.60
CA LYS A 105 -14.90 4.48 -0.85
C LYS A 105 -13.44 4.25 -0.49
N GLN A 106 -12.54 4.32 -1.46
CA GLN A 106 -11.12 4.11 -1.20
C GLN A 106 -10.44 5.45 -0.90
N LEU A 107 -9.63 5.47 0.16
CA LEU A 107 -8.75 6.58 0.49
C LEU A 107 -7.31 6.09 0.35
N THR A 108 -6.62 6.55 -0.70
CA THR A 108 -5.22 6.19 -0.94
C THR A 108 -4.32 7.30 -0.43
N ILE A 109 -3.37 6.96 0.42
CA ILE A 109 -2.38 7.87 0.99
C ILE A 109 -1.01 7.43 0.47
N ASP A 110 -0.39 8.26 -0.35
CA ASP A 110 0.96 8.01 -0.87
C ASP A 110 1.97 8.87 -0.12
N PHE A 111 2.95 8.24 0.51
CA PHE A 111 4.08 8.87 1.17
C PHE A 111 5.34 8.65 0.34
N LEU A 112 5.83 9.72 -0.28
CA LEU A 112 7.02 9.71 -1.13
C LEU A 112 8.20 10.31 -0.36
N TYR A 113 9.32 9.61 -0.32
CA TYR A 113 10.49 10.00 0.48
C TYR A 113 11.81 9.58 -0.19
N LEU A 114 12.91 10.23 0.21
CA LEU A 114 14.26 9.88 -0.24
C LEU A 114 14.94 8.84 0.65
N ASP A 115 14.83 8.98 1.98
CA ASP A 115 15.48 8.08 2.92
C ASP A 115 14.72 8.00 4.26
N LEU A 116 14.65 6.80 4.86
CA LEU A 116 14.05 6.54 6.18
C LEU A 116 15.04 5.92 7.17
N ASN A 117 16.34 5.95 6.87
CA ASN A 117 17.35 5.33 7.74
C ASN A 117 18.16 6.39 8.48
N THR A 118 18.45 7.50 7.81
CA THR A 118 19.35 8.56 8.26
C THR A 118 18.60 9.89 8.39
N CYS A 119 17.75 10.24 7.42
CA CYS A 119 17.08 11.55 7.41
C CYS A 119 15.98 11.67 8.47
N GLN A 120 16.21 12.48 9.50
CA GLN A 120 15.28 12.69 10.62
C GLN A 120 13.97 13.33 10.19
N ARG A 121 14.00 14.27 9.24
CA ARG A 121 12.78 14.89 8.69
C ARG A 121 11.86 13.86 8.03
N CYS A 122 12.43 12.94 7.24
CA CYS A 122 11.66 11.89 6.59
C CYS A 122 11.16 10.82 7.58
N ILE A 123 12.01 10.38 8.52
CA ILE A 123 11.67 9.42 9.58
C ILE A 123 10.52 9.94 10.44
N ALA A 124 10.66 11.17 10.93
CA ALA A 124 9.63 11.78 11.77
C ALA A 124 8.31 11.95 11.02
N THR A 125 8.36 12.40 9.76
CA THR A 125 7.16 12.52 8.92
C THR A 125 6.46 11.17 8.72
N ALA A 126 7.21 10.09 8.52
CA ALA A 126 6.65 8.75 8.41
C ALA A 126 5.94 8.31 9.70
N SER A 127 6.55 8.58 10.87
CA SER A 127 5.95 8.28 12.18
C SER A 127 4.66 9.09 12.41
N ILE A 128 4.70 10.40 12.14
CA ILE A 128 3.54 11.28 12.32
C ILE A 128 2.38 10.86 11.39
N LEU A 129 2.70 10.42 10.17
CA LEU A 129 1.71 9.88 9.24
C LEU A 129 1.06 8.59 9.78
N ASP A 130 1.85 7.65 10.26
CA ASP A 130 1.35 6.38 10.82
C ASP A 130 0.43 6.64 12.03
N GLU A 131 0.82 7.58 12.90
CA GLU A 131 -0.01 8.02 14.03
C GLU A 131 -1.33 8.66 13.58
N ALA A 132 -1.28 9.56 12.58
CA ALA A 132 -2.46 10.21 12.05
C ALA A 132 -3.45 9.21 11.42
N VAL A 133 -2.94 8.24 10.65
CA VAL A 133 -3.77 7.20 10.04
C VAL A 133 -4.40 6.31 11.10
N LYS A 134 -3.63 5.88 12.11
CA LYS A 134 -4.14 5.05 13.20
C LYS A 134 -5.25 5.74 14.00
N GLU A 135 -5.12 7.04 14.22
CA GLU A 135 -6.14 7.83 14.93
C GLU A 135 -7.44 7.96 14.11
N MET A 136 -7.30 8.08 12.78
CA MET A 136 -8.43 8.24 11.87
C MET A 136 -9.05 6.92 11.39
N GLU A 137 -8.35 5.79 11.56
CA GLU A 137 -8.75 4.47 11.05
C GLU A 137 -10.19 4.10 11.46
N GLY A 138 -10.52 4.22 12.76
CA GLY A 138 -11.86 3.91 13.25
C GLY A 138 -12.96 4.82 12.67
N VAL A 139 -12.67 6.11 12.52
CA VAL A 139 -13.61 7.09 11.94
C VAL A 139 -13.85 6.79 10.47
N LEU A 140 -12.79 6.52 9.73
CA LEU A 140 -12.83 6.26 8.29
C LEU A 140 -13.54 4.94 7.97
N HIS A 141 -13.27 3.88 8.75
CA HIS A 141 -14.01 2.62 8.62
C HIS A 141 -15.50 2.78 8.89
N THR A 142 -15.87 3.57 9.90
CA THR A 142 -17.28 3.87 10.20
C THR A 142 -17.96 4.62 9.04
N LEU A 143 -17.21 5.47 8.35
CA LEU A 143 -17.68 6.19 7.15
C LEU A 143 -17.65 5.33 5.87
N GLY A 144 -17.28 4.04 5.96
CA GLY A 144 -17.21 3.12 4.83
C GLY A 144 -16.00 3.35 3.93
N TYR A 145 -14.94 3.98 4.45
CA TYR A 145 -13.69 4.16 3.70
C TYR A 145 -12.70 3.01 3.97
N LYS A 146 -12.09 2.50 2.90
CA LYS A 146 -10.93 1.63 2.96
C LYS A 146 -9.66 2.45 2.76
N ILE A 147 -8.79 2.48 3.77
CA ILE A 147 -7.52 3.22 3.73
C ILE A 147 -6.44 2.33 3.11
N ILE A 148 -5.65 2.88 2.20
CA ILE A 148 -4.43 2.26 1.67
C ILE A 148 -3.29 3.25 1.85
N VAL A 149 -2.23 2.85 2.55
CA VAL A 149 -1.03 3.68 2.73
C VAL A 149 0.12 3.06 1.93
N ASN A 150 0.62 3.79 0.92
CA ASN A 150 1.77 3.39 0.12
C ASN A 150 3.00 4.22 0.51
N LYS A 151 4.03 3.58 1.04
CA LYS A 151 5.31 4.22 1.33
C LYS A 151 6.27 3.97 0.16
N ILE A 152 6.54 4.99 -0.64
CA ILE A 152 7.30 4.91 -1.89
C ILE A 152 8.67 5.57 -1.70
N ASN A 153 9.74 4.76 -1.70
CA ASN A 153 11.11 5.25 -1.70
C ASN A 153 11.51 5.69 -3.12
N ILE A 154 11.89 6.95 -3.29
CA ILE A 154 12.36 7.50 -4.57
C ILE A 154 13.89 7.40 -4.64
N VAL A 155 14.38 6.27 -5.15
CA VAL A 155 15.83 5.97 -5.23
C VAL A 155 16.52 6.51 -6.49
N SER A 156 15.76 6.98 -7.49
CA SER A 156 16.33 7.41 -8.78
C SER A 156 15.60 8.57 -9.42
N ARG A 157 16.29 9.28 -10.32
CA ARG A 157 15.73 10.37 -11.14
C ARG A 157 14.50 9.92 -11.92
N GLN A 158 14.57 8.74 -12.53
CA GLN A 158 13.45 8.18 -13.31
C GLN A 158 12.22 7.92 -12.43
N MET A 159 12.41 7.51 -11.17
CA MET A 159 11.30 7.38 -10.22
C MET A 159 10.74 8.76 -9.84
N ALA A 160 11.59 9.75 -9.57
CA ALA A 160 11.14 11.09 -9.26
C ALA A 160 10.29 11.70 -10.39
N GLU A 161 10.72 11.54 -11.64
CA GLU A 161 9.95 11.96 -12.81
C GLU A 161 8.62 11.20 -12.94
N LYS A 162 8.66 9.87 -12.82
CA LYS A 162 7.47 9.01 -12.92
C LYS A 162 6.40 9.40 -11.90
N TYR A 163 6.81 9.68 -10.68
CA TYR A 163 5.90 10.06 -9.59
C TYR A 163 5.68 11.57 -9.49
N ARG A 164 6.27 12.38 -10.39
CA ARG A 164 6.26 13.86 -10.31
C ARG A 164 6.63 14.34 -8.90
N PHE A 165 7.66 13.72 -8.34
CA PHE A 165 8.14 14.02 -7.00
C PHE A 165 8.89 15.36 -7.06
N VAL A 166 8.45 16.30 -6.24
CA VAL A 166 9.05 17.65 -6.21
C VAL A 166 10.05 17.76 -5.08
N SER A 167 9.66 17.35 -3.87
CA SER A 167 10.49 17.51 -2.67
C SER A 167 10.21 16.43 -1.64
N SER A 168 11.21 16.06 -0.85
CA SER A 168 11.09 15.09 0.23
C SER A 168 10.91 15.77 1.58
N PRO A 169 10.07 15.24 2.48
CA PRO A 169 9.06 14.20 2.27
C PRO A 169 7.77 14.76 1.62
N THR A 170 7.02 13.97 0.85
CA THR A 170 5.73 14.37 0.27
C THR A 170 4.62 13.41 0.69
N ILE A 171 3.48 13.94 1.15
CA ILE A 171 2.27 13.16 1.46
C ILE A 171 1.18 13.58 0.48
N ARG A 172 0.57 12.60 -0.19
CA ARG A 172 -0.57 12.79 -1.08
C ARG A 172 -1.75 11.96 -0.63
N ILE A 173 -2.95 12.52 -0.71
CA ILE A 173 -4.20 11.86 -0.37
C ILE A 173 -5.06 11.88 -1.63
N ASN A 174 -5.41 10.70 -2.13
CA ASN A 174 -6.05 10.49 -3.44
C ASN A 174 -5.31 11.22 -4.58
N GLY A 175 -3.98 11.17 -4.55
CA GLY A 175 -3.11 11.83 -5.54
C GLY A 175 -2.95 13.35 -5.35
N ARG A 176 -3.67 13.97 -4.41
CA ARG A 176 -3.55 15.40 -4.10
C ARG A 176 -2.56 15.62 -2.97
N ASP A 177 -1.59 16.51 -3.18
CA ASP A 177 -0.65 16.90 -2.15
C ASP A 177 -1.35 17.64 -0.99
N ILE A 178 -0.95 17.34 0.25
CA ILE A 178 -1.51 17.98 1.46
C ILE A 178 -1.10 19.45 1.59
N CYS A 179 0.02 19.88 1.00
CA CYS A 179 0.35 21.30 0.95
C CYS A 179 -0.25 21.96 -0.29
N THR A 180 -0.66 23.21 -0.13
CA THR A 180 -1.08 24.08 -1.24
C THR A 180 0.12 24.56 -2.06
N GLU A 181 1.24 24.82 -1.40
CA GLU A 181 2.47 25.30 -2.02
C GLU A 181 3.67 24.52 -1.48
N VAL A 182 4.65 24.26 -2.33
CA VAL A 182 5.91 23.62 -1.94
C VAL A 182 6.90 24.71 -1.55
N LYS A 183 7.32 24.68 -0.28
CA LYS A 183 8.46 25.45 0.23
C LYS A 183 9.58 24.50 0.59
N GLU A 184 10.82 24.97 0.49
CA GLU A 184 12.00 24.17 0.76
C GLU A 184 13.03 24.97 1.56
N ASN A 185 13.79 24.28 2.39
CA ASN A 185 14.95 24.82 3.09
C ASN A 185 16.05 23.76 3.20
N ALA A 186 17.27 24.22 3.47
CA ALA A 186 18.43 23.36 3.59
C ALA A 186 18.20 22.23 4.61
N CYS A 187 18.61 21.02 4.24
CA CYS A 187 18.47 19.82 5.06
C CYS A 187 19.84 19.21 5.31
N GLY A 188 20.30 19.31 6.56
CA GLY A 188 21.59 18.74 6.97
C GLY A 188 21.69 17.25 6.65
N ASP A 189 20.70 16.45 7.04
CA ASP A 189 20.76 15.00 6.85
C ASP A 189 20.80 14.58 5.37
N CYS A 190 20.02 15.24 4.51
CA CYS A 190 20.05 14.96 3.07
C CYS A 190 21.35 15.44 2.45
N GLY A 191 21.90 16.56 2.96
CA GLY A 191 23.19 17.06 2.51
C GLY A 191 24.34 16.13 2.88
N ASP A 192 24.32 15.57 4.09
CA ASP A 192 25.29 14.56 4.54
C ASP A 192 25.18 13.27 3.71
N LEU A 193 23.96 12.87 3.33
CA LEU A 193 23.70 11.68 2.52
C LEU A 193 24.26 11.78 1.09
N CYS A 194 24.22 12.98 0.49
CA CYS A 194 24.69 13.19 -0.89
C CYS A 194 26.01 13.97 -0.98
N GLY A 195 26.60 14.40 0.12
CA GLY A 195 27.83 15.21 0.11
C GLY A 195 27.68 16.59 -0.57
N SER A 196 26.45 17.11 -0.67
CA SER A 196 26.12 18.39 -1.34
C SER A 196 24.97 19.06 -0.60
N ASP A 197 24.93 20.39 -0.52
CA ASP A 197 23.81 21.08 0.13
C ASP A 197 22.51 20.89 -0.66
N VAL A 198 21.48 20.33 -0.02
CA VAL A 198 20.19 19.98 -0.63
C VAL A 198 19.05 20.56 0.18
N ASP A 199 18.17 21.28 -0.51
CA ASP A 199 16.93 21.77 0.06
C ASP A 199 15.87 20.65 0.11
N CYS A 200 15.26 20.48 1.28
CA CYS A 200 14.13 19.56 1.48
C CYS A 200 12.89 20.32 1.91
N ARG A 201 11.76 19.60 1.88
CA ARG A 201 10.44 20.18 2.02
C ARG A 201 10.21 20.80 3.40
N VAL A 202 9.54 21.94 3.38
CA VAL A 202 8.96 22.63 4.53
C VAL A 202 7.45 22.63 4.39
N PHE A 203 6.76 22.35 5.49
CA PHE A 203 5.32 22.30 5.59
C PHE A 203 4.79 23.63 6.12
N VAL A 204 3.90 24.28 5.35
CA VAL A 204 3.20 25.48 5.80
C VAL A 204 1.82 25.10 6.28
N TYR A 205 1.52 25.34 7.55
CA TYR A 205 0.21 25.08 8.14
C TYR A 205 -0.16 26.22 9.10
N GLU A 206 -1.36 26.78 8.94
CA GLU A 206 -1.85 27.93 9.71
C GLU A 206 -0.90 29.14 9.72
N GLY A 207 -0.22 29.39 8.60
CA GLY A 207 0.71 30.51 8.45
C GLY A 207 2.08 30.31 9.13
N ARG A 208 2.35 29.12 9.68
CA ARG A 208 3.64 28.75 10.28
C ARG A 208 4.35 27.70 9.43
N GLU A 209 5.68 27.76 9.45
CA GLU A 209 6.55 26.83 8.76
C GLU A 209 7.05 25.73 9.72
N TYR A 210 7.01 24.48 9.26
CA TYR A 210 7.43 23.31 10.00
C TYR A 210 8.33 22.44 9.13
N GLU A 211 9.44 21.95 9.68
CA GLU A 211 10.31 20.99 9.00
C GLU A 211 9.72 19.57 8.93
N GLN A 212 8.73 19.30 9.79
CA GLN A 212 7.97 18.07 9.86
C GLN A 212 6.48 18.45 9.91
N PRO A 213 5.59 17.79 9.16
CA PRO A 213 4.20 18.18 9.13
C PRO A 213 3.57 17.96 10.51
N PRO A 214 2.86 18.94 11.08
CA PRO A 214 2.12 18.69 12.30
C PRO A 214 1.01 17.66 12.03
N LYS A 215 0.74 16.78 13.00
CA LYS A 215 -0.28 15.72 12.85
C LYS A 215 -1.65 16.27 12.40
N ALA A 216 -2.03 17.44 12.93
CA ALA A 216 -3.24 18.15 12.57
C ALA A 216 -3.33 18.46 11.06
N MET A 217 -2.22 18.82 10.41
CA MET A 217 -2.18 19.08 8.97
C MET A 217 -2.50 17.82 8.15
N ILE A 218 -2.01 16.66 8.57
CA ILE A 218 -2.28 15.39 7.89
C ILE A 218 -3.76 15.01 8.03
N ILE A 219 -4.28 15.10 9.26
CA ILE A 219 -5.70 14.83 9.55
C ILE A 219 -6.60 15.79 8.75
N ASP A 220 -6.28 17.07 8.72
CA ASP A 220 -6.98 18.06 7.89
C ASP A 220 -6.94 17.70 6.41
N GLY A 221 -5.80 17.23 5.91
CA GLY A 221 -5.66 16.74 4.54
C GLY A 221 -6.61 15.58 4.25
N ILE A 222 -6.69 14.61 5.17
CA ILE A 222 -7.59 13.45 5.07
C ILE A 222 -9.05 13.91 5.05
N LEU A 223 -9.43 14.78 5.99
CA LEU A 223 -10.78 15.30 6.09
C LEU A 223 -11.15 16.12 4.85
N LYS A 224 -10.25 16.97 4.35
CA LYS A 224 -10.46 17.72 3.10
C LYS A 224 -10.69 16.80 1.91
N ALA A 225 -9.94 15.69 1.81
CA ALA A 225 -10.13 14.72 0.73
C ALA A 225 -11.51 14.02 0.79
N ILE A 226 -12.10 13.89 1.98
CA ILE A 226 -13.41 13.26 2.19
C ILE A 226 -14.54 14.26 1.94
N TYR A 227 -14.43 15.48 2.48
CA TYR A 227 -15.50 16.47 2.50
C TYR A 227 -15.46 17.46 1.34
N SER A 228 -14.34 17.56 0.61
CA SER A 228 -14.24 18.33 -0.62
C SER A 228 -14.07 17.39 -1.82
N PRO A 229 -15.12 16.63 -2.22
CA PRO A 229 -15.15 15.99 -3.53
C PRO A 229 -15.38 17.08 -4.59
N GLN A 230 -14.39 17.95 -4.81
CA GLN A 230 -14.36 18.75 -6.01
C GLN A 230 -13.74 17.93 -7.13
N SER A 231 -14.43 18.00 -8.26
CA SER A 231 -14.17 17.43 -9.58
C SER A 231 -12.74 16.99 -9.84
N LEU A 232 -12.61 15.89 -10.59
CA LEU A 232 -11.42 15.45 -11.34
C LEU A 232 -10.87 16.48 -12.35
N SER A 233 -11.24 17.75 -12.23
CA SER A 233 -10.68 18.94 -12.86
C SER A 233 -10.30 19.86 -11.70
N GLU A 234 -9.04 20.04 -11.32
CA GLU A 234 -7.92 20.43 -12.15
C GLU A 234 -6.64 19.75 -11.62
N MET A 235 -6.03 18.85 -12.40
CA MET A 235 -4.58 18.76 -12.35
C MET A 235 -4.07 20.04 -13.01
N PRO A 236 -3.18 20.83 -12.37
CA PRO A 236 -2.51 21.90 -13.07
C PRO A 236 -1.85 21.32 -14.32
N THR A 237 -2.37 21.71 -15.48
CA THR A 237 -1.77 21.49 -16.79
C THR A 237 -0.56 22.41 -16.86
N ALA A 238 0.53 22.01 -16.20
CA ALA A 238 1.82 22.64 -16.36
C ALA A 238 2.86 21.53 -16.35
N GLN A 239 3.28 21.15 -17.55
CA GLN A 239 4.47 20.34 -17.74
C GLN A 239 5.67 21.14 -17.20
N ALA A 240 6.12 20.85 -15.98
CA ALA A 240 7.50 21.08 -15.63
C ALA A 240 8.30 19.96 -16.32
N GLN A 241 8.80 20.24 -17.52
CA GLN A 241 9.76 19.35 -18.17
C GLN A 241 11.07 19.44 -17.40
N GLY A 242 11.34 18.43 -16.58
CA GLY A 242 12.63 18.30 -15.89
C GLY A 242 12.48 17.95 -14.42
N LEU A 243 13.54 17.37 -13.87
CA LEU A 243 13.68 17.11 -12.46
C LEU A 243 13.95 18.45 -11.74
N PRO A 244 13.31 18.75 -10.59
CA PRO A 244 13.61 19.99 -9.88
C PRO A 244 15.03 19.97 -9.31
N LYS A 245 15.61 21.17 -9.19
CA LYS A 245 17.04 21.38 -8.92
C LYS A 245 17.53 20.70 -7.64
N ASN A 246 16.72 20.72 -6.59
CA ASN A 246 16.96 20.02 -5.33
C ASN A 246 17.22 18.52 -5.55
N LEU A 247 16.41 17.86 -6.36
CA LEU A 247 16.52 16.44 -6.67
C LEU A 247 17.68 16.17 -7.65
N GLU A 248 17.94 17.07 -8.59
CA GLU A 248 19.14 17.00 -9.43
C GLU A 248 20.40 16.97 -8.56
N THR A 249 20.55 17.95 -7.66
CA THR A 249 21.69 18.04 -6.72
C THR A 249 21.78 16.80 -5.82
N PHE A 250 20.66 16.33 -5.27
CA PHE A 250 20.64 15.13 -4.43
C PHE A 250 21.13 13.87 -5.17
N PHE A 251 20.62 13.61 -6.37
CA PHE A 251 21.01 12.42 -7.13
C PHE A 251 22.42 12.53 -7.72
N GLU A 252 22.90 13.74 -8.04
CA GLU A 252 24.30 13.98 -8.44
C GLU A 252 25.26 13.72 -7.30
N GLY A 253 25.00 14.30 -6.13
CA GLY A 253 25.85 14.11 -4.96
C GLY A 253 25.93 12.64 -4.53
N ARG A 254 24.80 11.92 -4.56
CA ARG A 254 24.77 10.48 -4.24
C ARG A 254 25.55 9.62 -5.25
N GLN A 255 25.66 10.04 -6.51
CA GLN A 255 26.51 9.39 -7.51
C GLN A 255 28.00 9.75 -7.34
N GLY A 256 28.29 10.98 -6.93
CA GLY A 256 29.64 11.45 -6.60
C GLY A 256 30.25 10.80 -5.36
N ASN A 257 29.42 10.31 -4.43
CA ASN A 257 29.90 9.63 -3.22
C ASN A 257 30.23 8.13 -3.43
N CYS A 258 30.08 7.60 -4.65
CA CYS A 258 30.48 6.23 -5.01
C CYS A 258 31.98 6.09 -5.34
N CYS A 259 32.81 7.10 -5.08
CA CYS A 259 34.24 7.04 -5.40
C CYS A 259 35.19 7.45 -4.27
N GLU A 260 34.87 7.22 -2.99
CA GLU A 260 35.90 7.27 -1.94
C GLU A 260 35.96 6.12 -0.92
N ASP A 261 35.03 5.16 -0.89
CA ASP A 261 35.18 3.99 -0.01
C ASP A 261 35.03 2.63 -0.72
N MET A 262 36.20 2.03 -0.95
CA MET A 262 36.46 0.62 -1.21
C MET A 262 35.60 -0.09 -2.27
N CYS A 263 36.00 0.06 -3.54
CA CYS A 263 35.69 -0.98 -4.54
C CYS A 263 36.97 -1.36 -5.29
N SER A 264 37.59 -2.44 -4.83
CA SER A 264 38.68 -3.15 -5.49
C SER A 264 38.17 -3.79 -6.77
N CYS A 265 38.06 -3.01 -7.85
CA CYS A 265 38.01 -3.53 -9.20
C CYS A 265 39.32 -3.20 -9.89
N SER A 266 40.24 -4.15 -9.86
CA SER A 266 41.42 -4.20 -10.71
C SER A 266 40.99 -4.22 -12.18
N LEU A 267 40.82 -3.02 -12.75
CA LEU A 267 40.85 -2.79 -14.19
C LEU A 267 42.30 -2.50 -14.58
N THR A 268 43.08 -3.57 -14.76
CA THR A 268 44.30 -3.49 -15.55
C THR A 268 43.92 -3.25 -17.00
N GLN A 269 43.86 -1.97 -17.37
CA GLN A 269 44.15 -1.52 -18.72
C GLN A 269 45.27 -0.48 -18.63
N HIS A 270 46.52 -0.95 -18.64
CA HIS A 270 47.62 -0.14 -19.11
C HIS A 270 48.02 -0.62 -20.51
N MET A 271 47.54 0.13 -21.50
CA MET A 271 48.24 0.27 -22.76
C MET A 271 49.44 1.19 -22.49
N ASP A 272 50.65 0.64 -22.50
CA ASP A 272 51.86 1.43 -22.66
C ASP A 272 52.35 1.31 -24.09
N GLY A 273 52.07 2.35 -24.86
CA GLY A 273 52.80 2.68 -26.08
C GLY A 273 53.60 3.95 -25.85
N SER A 274 54.92 3.83 -25.68
CA SER A 274 55.89 4.88 -26.07
C SER A 274 57.34 4.40 -26.02
N SER A 275 57.88 4.18 -27.22
CA SER A 275 59.10 4.80 -27.77
C SER A 275 60.36 4.98 -26.88
N LYS A 276 61.48 4.41 -27.38
CA LYS A 276 62.89 4.91 -27.41
C LYS A 276 63.93 3.98 -26.77
N ARG A 277 64.58 3.16 -27.59
CA ARG A 277 66.02 3.21 -27.99
C ARG A 277 66.44 1.88 -28.58
#